data_AF-A0A3B9HB97-F1
#
_entry.id   AF-A0A3B9HB97-F1
#
_cell.length_a   1.000
_cell.length_b   1.000
_cell.length_c   1.000
_cell.angle_alpha   90.00
_cell.angle_beta   90.00
_cell.angle_gamma   90.00
#
_symmetry.space_group_name_H-M   'P 1'
#
loop_
_entity.id
_entity.type
_entity.pdbx_description
1 polymer ?
#
loop_
_entity_poly.entity_id
_entity_poly.type
_entity_poly.pdbx_seq_one_letter_code
_entity_poly.pdbx_strand_id
1 'polypeptide(L)'
;MDYKITACVDENYITGDVHIRVVEKVKKPYWEEKTVTETSEQPKLDANGDEMYGPVLDEYGDPVYDDDGEPMEETVMETVTTSRIVKKRKYKLNEYVRYDSKKDGPEFSFASKLTRKMHIEVIIPGATGEDGLAAEYLESGCVGLLIEHRRGTVGGFGQ
;
A
#
# COMPACT_ATOMS: atom_id res chain seq x y z
N MET A 1 -16.62 9.05 23.92
CA MET A 1 -15.91 8.27 24.96
C MET A 1 -14.51 8.80 24.97
N ASP A 2 -14.05 9.27 26.12
CA ASP A 2 -12.78 9.98 26.22
C ASP A 2 -11.78 9.08 26.93
N TYR A 3 -10.61 8.90 26.32
CA TYR A 3 -9.56 8.04 26.83
C TYR A 3 -8.36 8.89 27.21
N LYS A 4 -7.67 8.51 28.29
CA LYS A 4 -6.34 9.01 28.64
C LYS A 4 -5.39 7.82 28.72
N ILE A 5 -4.21 7.95 28.12
CA ILE A 5 -3.16 6.94 28.17
C ILE A 5 -1.97 7.57 28.87
N THR A 6 -1.47 6.89 29.89
CA THR A 6 -0.28 7.27 30.65
C THR A 6 0.58 6.04 30.87
N ALA A 7 1.90 6.19 30.74
CA ALA A 7 2.86 5.17 31.12
C ALA A 7 3.70 5.69 32.29
N CYS A 8 4.10 4.76 33.15
CA CYS A 8 4.99 5.03 34.27
C CYS A 8 6.04 3.93 34.37
N VAL A 9 7.18 4.27 34.96
CA VAL A 9 8.26 3.34 35.26
C VAL A 9 8.76 3.55 36.67
N ASP A 10 9.34 2.50 37.23
CA ASP A 10 10.15 2.63 38.43
C ASP A 10 11.52 3.19 38.06
N GLU A 11 11.75 4.45 38.41
CA GLU A 11 12.98 5.18 38.13
C GLU A 11 14.21 4.55 38.80
N ASN A 12 14.03 3.70 39.81
CA ASN A 12 15.13 2.99 40.47
C ASN A 12 15.73 1.88 39.60
N TYR A 13 14.96 1.34 38.64
CA TYR A 13 15.37 0.20 37.80
C TYR A 13 15.47 0.54 36.32
N ILE A 14 14.73 1.54 35.85
CA ILE A 14 14.74 1.97 34.45
C ILE A 14 15.26 3.40 34.41
N THR A 15 16.49 3.56 33.91
CA THR A 15 17.11 4.87 33.75
C THR A 15 16.64 5.55 32.45
N GLY A 16 16.08 6.76 32.58
CA GLY A 16 15.66 7.60 31.45
C GLY A 16 14.15 7.63 31.23
N ASP A 17 13.70 8.57 30.38
CA ASP A 17 12.29 8.80 30.13
C ASP A 17 11.71 7.71 29.20
N VAL A 18 10.67 7.01 29.67
CA VAL A 18 9.89 6.12 28.81
C VAL A 18 9.04 6.92 27.84
N HIS A 19 9.08 6.50 26.58
CA HIS A 19 8.30 7.12 25.52
C HIS A 19 7.16 6.21 25.09
N ILE A 20 5.98 6.78 24.91
CA ILE A 20 4.82 6.13 24.30
C ILE A 20 4.66 6.64 22.87
N ARG A 21 4.41 5.71 21.94
CA ARG A 21 3.93 6.00 20.59
C ARG A 21 2.60 5.30 20.34
N VAL A 22 1.58 6.04 19.91
CA VAL A 22 0.27 5.47 19.57
C VAL A 22 0.12 5.41 18.06
N VAL A 23 -0.05 4.21 17.53
CA VAL A 23 -0.15 3.94 16.10
C VAL A 23 -1.53 3.37 15.78
N GLU A 24 -2.20 3.90 14.77
CA GLU A 24 -3.45 3.36 14.25
C GLU A 24 -3.20 2.74 12.88
N LYS A 25 -3.47 1.44 12.75
CA LYS A 25 -3.37 0.72 11.47
C LYS A 25 -4.75 0.66 10.82
N VAL A 26 -4.91 1.36 9.70
CA VAL A 26 -6.19 1.48 8.98
C VAL A 26 -6.06 0.88 7.60
N LYS A 27 -6.90 -0.13 7.31
CA LYS A 27 -7.00 -0.72 5.97
C LYS A 27 -7.84 0.18 5.07
N LYS A 28 -7.21 0.84 4.09
CA LYS A 28 -7.90 1.74 3.15
C LYS A 28 -7.96 1.14 1.74
N PRO A 29 -9.09 1.30 1.03
CA PRO A 29 -9.17 0.94 -0.37
C PRO A 29 -8.35 1.92 -1.22
N TYR A 30 -7.70 1.42 -2.27
CA TYR A 30 -7.09 2.23 -3.32
C TYR A 30 -7.33 1.56 -4.68
N TRP A 31 -7.34 2.37 -5.73
CA TRP A 31 -7.40 1.88 -7.11
C TRP A 31 -5.99 1.64 -7.59
N GLU A 32 -5.67 0.39 -7.88
CA GLU A 32 -4.44 0.05 -8.59
C GLU A 32 -4.75 0.06 -10.09
N GLU A 33 -3.99 0.86 -10.83
CA GLU A 33 -4.06 0.93 -12.27
C GLU A 33 -2.98 0.01 -12.85
N LYS A 34 -3.38 -0.91 -13.71
CA LYS A 34 -2.47 -1.77 -14.44
C LYS A 34 -2.72 -1.60 -15.93
N THR A 35 -1.67 -1.25 -16.66
CA THR A 35 -1.68 -1.30 -18.12
C THR A 35 -1.65 -2.76 -18.54
N VAL A 36 -2.67 -3.18 -19.29
CA VAL A 36 -2.73 -4.49 -19.93
C VAL A 36 -2.55 -4.24 -21.42
N THR A 37 -1.50 -4.82 -21.97
CA THR A 37 -1.22 -4.84 -23.41
C THR A 37 -1.70 -6.15 -24.00
N GLU A 38 -2.43 -6.06 -25.10
CA GLU A 38 -2.92 -7.20 -25.87
C GLU A 38 -2.45 -7.02 -27.31
N THR A 39 -1.73 -8.03 -27.80
CA THR A 39 -1.23 -8.08 -29.17
C THR A 39 -2.08 -9.08 -29.93
N SER A 40 -2.63 -8.65 -31.06
CA SER A 40 -3.42 -9.49 -31.96
C SER A 40 -2.98 -9.26 -33.39
N GLU A 41 -2.96 -10.32 -34.19
CA GLU A 41 -2.82 -10.21 -35.64
C GLU A 41 -4.19 -9.92 -36.27
N GLN A 42 -4.25 -8.90 -37.11
CA GLN A 42 -5.46 -8.48 -37.80
C GLN A 42 -5.14 -8.16 -39.27
N PRO A 43 -6.11 -8.27 -40.19
CA PRO A 43 -5.92 -7.85 -41.58
C PRO A 43 -5.49 -6.39 -41.66
N LYS A 44 -4.45 -6.12 -42.46
CA LYS A 44 -4.03 -4.76 -42.78
C LYS A 44 -5.04 -4.15 -43.74
N LEU A 45 -5.52 -2.96 -43.42
CA LEU A 45 -6.48 -2.23 -44.25
C LEU A 45 -5.77 -1.17 -45.11
N ASP A 46 -6.31 -0.92 -46.30
CA ASP A 46 -5.87 0.16 -47.19
C ASP A 46 -6.44 1.54 -46.76
N ALA A 47 -6.24 2.57 -47.60
CA ALA A 47 -6.75 3.92 -47.32
C ALA A 47 -8.28 4.04 -47.37
N ASN A 48 -8.97 3.09 -48.01
CA ASN A 48 -10.42 3.03 -48.13
C ASN A 48 -11.07 2.17 -47.04
N GLY A 49 -10.25 1.40 -46.30
CA GLY A 49 -10.69 0.48 -45.25
C GLY A 49 -10.90 -0.96 -45.74
N ASP A 50 -10.44 -1.29 -46.94
CA ASP A 50 -10.52 -2.63 -47.53
C ASP A 50 -9.27 -3.45 -47.19
N GLU A 51 -9.40 -4.79 -47.10
CA GLU A 51 -8.27 -5.68 -46.80
C GLU A 51 -7.19 -5.61 -47.89
N MET A 52 -5.94 -5.52 -47.45
CA MET A 52 -4.78 -5.52 -48.35
C MET A 52 -4.35 -6.96 -48.64
N TYR A 53 -4.23 -7.30 -49.92
CA TYR A 53 -3.70 -8.58 -50.39
C TYR A 53 -2.25 -8.41 -50.87
N GLY A 54 -1.44 -9.46 -50.73
CA GLY A 54 -0.07 -9.51 -51.19
C GLY A 54 0.35 -10.93 -51.61
N PRO A 55 1.46 -11.07 -52.36
CA PRO A 55 1.86 -12.37 -52.88
C PRO A 55 2.26 -13.34 -51.76
N VAL A 56 1.81 -14.58 -51.88
CA VAL A 56 2.29 -15.68 -51.04
C VAL A 56 3.76 -15.93 -51.38
N LEU A 57 4.63 -15.86 -50.38
CA LEU A 57 6.07 -16.07 -50.54
C LEU A 57 6.48 -17.47 -50.10
N ASP A 58 7.46 -18.05 -50.79
CA ASP A 58 8.10 -19.29 -50.37
C ASP A 58 9.14 -19.05 -49.24
N GLU A 59 9.83 -20.13 -48.83
CA GLU A 59 10.88 -20.06 -47.79
C GLU A 59 12.07 -19.15 -48.17
N TYR A 60 12.29 -18.89 -49.46
CA TYR A 60 13.36 -18.04 -49.97
C TYR A 60 12.91 -16.58 -50.17
N GLY A 61 11.62 -16.29 -49.99
CA GLY A 61 11.02 -14.96 -50.17
C GLY A 61 10.58 -14.68 -51.60
N ASP A 62 10.46 -15.71 -52.45
CA ASP A 62 10.04 -15.60 -53.84
C ASP A 62 8.53 -15.86 -53.96
N PRO A 63 7.79 -15.18 -54.88
CA PRO A 63 6.36 -15.39 -55.05
C PRO A 63 6.03 -16.81 -55.53
N VAL A 64 4.99 -17.40 -54.94
CA VAL A 64 4.42 -18.67 -55.40
C VAL A 64 3.36 -18.38 -56.45
N TYR A 65 3.40 -19.10 -57.58
CA TYR A 65 2.48 -18.94 -58.70
C TYR A 65 1.43 -20.06 -58.71
N ASP A 66 0.23 -19.75 -59.21
CA ASP A 66 -0.83 -20.72 -59.48
C ASP A 66 -0.60 -21.48 -60.80
N ASP A 67 -1.54 -22.36 -61.14
CA ASP A 67 -1.47 -23.19 -62.36
C ASP A 67 -1.55 -22.37 -63.67
N ASP A 68 -2.07 -21.14 -63.61
CA ASP A 68 -2.16 -20.22 -64.74
C ASP A 68 -0.92 -19.32 -64.87
N GLY A 69 -0.01 -19.39 -63.90
CA GLY A 69 1.25 -18.62 -63.87
C GLY A 69 1.10 -17.23 -63.26
N GLU A 70 -0.01 -16.94 -62.56
CA GLU A 70 -0.22 -15.70 -61.82
C GLU A 70 0.19 -15.90 -60.34
N PRO A 71 0.72 -14.87 -59.65
CA PRO A 71 1.13 -15.01 -58.25
C PRO A 71 -0.10 -15.24 -57.36
N MET A 72 -0.02 -16.23 -56.47
CA MET A 72 -1.04 -16.45 -55.45
C MET A 72 -1.03 -15.30 -54.46
N GLU A 73 -2.21 -14.85 -54.02
CA GLU A 73 -2.35 -13.76 -53.05
C GLU A 73 -2.97 -14.22 -51.73
N GLU A 74 -2.52 -13.65 -50.62
CA GLU A 74 -3.10 -13.80 -49.29
C GLU A 74 -3.29 -12.46 -48.58
N THR A 75 -4.17 -12.42 -47.58
CA THR A 75 -4.40 -11.22 -46.79
C THR A 75 -3.13 -10.87 -45.99
N VAL A 76 -2.66 -9.63 -46.14
CA VAL A 76 -1.52 -9.12 -45.38
C VAL A 76 -1.96 -8.89 -43.94
N MET A 77 -1.34 -9.59 -42.99
CA MET A 77 -1.61 -9.43 -41.56
C MET A 77 -0.69 -8.36 -40.95
N GLU A 78 -1.21 -7.59 -40.00
CA GLU A 78 -0.44 -6.67 -39.18
C GLU A 78 -0.60 -7.00 -37.69
N THR A 79 0.48 -6.82 -36.93
CA THR A 79 0.47 -7.00 -35.48
C THR A 79 0.02 -5.71 -34.80
N VAL A 80 -1.22 -5.70 -34.33
CA VAL A 80 -1.77 -4.56 -33.60
C VAL A 80 -1.56 -4.79 -32.11
N THR A 81 -0.86 -3.86 -31.46
CA THR A 81 -0.73 -3.85 -29.99
C THR A 81 -1.63 -2.77 -29.43
N THR A 82 -2.66 -3.17 -28.70
CA THR A 82 -3.53 -2.26 -27.97
C THR A 82 -3.18 -2.26 -26.49
N SER A 83 -3.31 -1.11 -25.84
CA SER A 83 -3.13 -1.01 -24.39
C SER A 83 -4.39 -0.42 -23.76
N ARG A 84 -4.80 -1.01 -22.64
CA ARG A 84 -5.90 -0.49 -21.82
C ARG A 84 -5.52 -0.43 -20.36
N ILE A 85 -6.03 0.59 -19.68
CA ILE A 85 -5.86 0.74 -18.24
C ILE A 85 -6.98 -0.01 -17.54
N VAL A 86 -6.63 -1.05 -16.79
CA VAL A 86 -7.57 -1.79 -15.95
C VAL A 86 -7.40 -1.31 -14.51
N LYS A 87 -8.51 -0.90 -13.88
CA LYS A 87 -8.53 -0.49 -12.47
C LYS A 87 -9.03 -1.62 -11.61
N LYS A 88 -8.22 -2.05 -10.62
CA LYS A 88 -8.62 -3.05 -9.64
C LYS A 88 -8.64 -2.43 -8.24
N ARG A 89 -9.74 -2.63 -7.52
CA ARG A 89 -9.83 -2.20 -6.11
C ARG A 89 -8.96 -3.12 -5.27
N LYS A 90 -7.94 -2.55 -4.65
CA LYS A 90 -7.08 -3.21 -3.66
C LYS A 90 -7.20 -2.53 -2.31
N TYR A 91 -6.64 -3.16 -1.29
CA TYR A 91 -6.64 -2.62 0.06
C TYR A 91 -5.20 -2.58 0.57
N LYS A 92 -4.79 -1.45 1.12
CA LYS A 92 -3.48 -1.27 1.76
C LYS A 92 -3.69 -1.01 3.25
N LEU A 93 -2.86 -1.65 4.08
CA LEU A 93 -2.77 -1.31 5.49
C LEU A 93 -1.88 -0.06 5.60
N ASN A 94 -2.47 1.03 6.06
CA ASN A 94 -1.76 2.28 6.30
C ASN A 94 -1.57 2.46 7.80
N GLU A 95 -0.36 2.83 8.21
CA GLU A 95 -0.05 3.12 9.60
C GLU A 95 -0.02 4.63 9.81
N TYR A 96 -0.71 5.09 10.86
CA TYR A 96 -0.78 6.48 11.24
C TYR A 96 -0.28 6.64 12.68
N VAL A 97 0.82 7.36 12.87
CA VAL A 97 1.23 7.78 14.21
C VAL A 97 0.25 8.84 14.67
N ARG A 98 -0.54 8.51 15.69
CA ARG A 98 -1.54 9.40 16.30
C ARG A 98 -0.95 10.23 17.43
N TYR A 99 0.14 9.74 18.03
CA TYR A 99 0.82 10.39 19.13
C TYR A 99 2.24 9.86 19.29
N ASP A 100 3.17 10.74 19.61
CA ASP A 100 4.56 10.41 19.95
C ASP A 100 4.99 11.27 21.14
N SER A 101 5.08 10.67 22.33
CA SER A 101 5.38 11.40 23.56
C SER A 101 6.72 12.15 23.56
N LYS A 102 7.67 11.72 22.72
CA LYS A 102 8.95 12.42 22.55
C LYS A 102 8.77 13.81 21.91
N LYS A 103 7.69 13.98 21.14
CA LYS A 103 7.35 15.22 20.42
C LYS A 103 6.21 15.98 21.09
N ASP A 104 5.21 15.24 21.55
CA ASP A 104 3.90 15.77 21.92
C ASP A 104 3.72 15.95 23.45
N GLY A 105 4.74 15.61 24.26
CA GLY A 105 4.70 15.65 25.73
C GLY A 105 4.22 14.33 26.34
N PRO A 106 4.05 14.20 27.67
CA PRO A 106 3.86 12.92 28.35
C PRO A 106 2.42 12.39 28.40
N GLU A 107 1.42 13.21 28.08
CA GLU A 107 0.00 12.84 28.19
C GLU A 107 -0.67 12.73 26.82
N PHE A 108 -1.33 11.59 26.57
CA PHE A 108 -2.20 11.42 25.40
C PHE A 108 -3.66 11.29 25.80
N SER A 109 -4.52 12.14 25.23
CA SER A 109 -5.97 12.06 25.40
C SER A 109 -6.67 12.10 24.06
N PHE A 110 -7.68 11.24 23.86
CA PHE A 110 -8.48 11.26 22.63
C PHE A 110 -9.95 10.90 22.89
N ALA A 111 -10.82 11.50 22.10
CA ALA A 111 -12.23 11.14 22.03
C ALA A 111 -12.46 10.21 20.83
N SER A 112 -13.14 9.07 21.03
CA SER A 112 -13.61 8.24 19.93
C SER A 112 -15.13 8.11 19.92
N LYS A 113 -15.70 8.22 18.72
CA LYS A 113 -17.11 7.97 18.42
C LYS A 113 -17.36 6.55 17.91
N LEU A 114 -16.31 5.86 17.48
CA LEU A 114 -16.35 4.51 16.90
C LEU A 114 -15.30 3.62 17.58
N THR A 115 -15.45 2.31 17.42
CA THR A 115 -14.42 1.35 17.84
C THR A 115 -13.17 1.54 16.98
N ARG A 116 -12.02 1.81 17.63
CA ARG A 116 -10.71 1.95 16.98
C ARG A 116 -9.75 0.90 17.53
N LYS A 117 -8.94 0.31 16.66
CA LYS A 117 -7.82 -0.55 17.06
C LYS A 117 -6.54 0.28 17.06
N MET A 118 -6.05 0.62 18.25
CA MET A 118 -4.80 1.34 18.44
C MET A 118 -3.72 0.39 18.92
N HIS A 119 -2.51 0.58 18.42
CA HIS A 119 -1.30 -0.07 18.87
C HIS A 119 -0.54 0.93 19.74
N ILE A 120 -0.29 0.55 20.98
CA ILE A 120 0.48 1.37 21.93
C ILE A 120 1.86 0.73 22.00
N GLU A 121 2.86 1.49 21.58
CA GLU A 121 4.25 1.10 21.62
C GLU A 121 4.91 1.83 22.78
N VAL A 122 5.49 1.06 23.70
CA VAL A 122 6.22 1.56 24.86
C VAL A 122 7.70 1.40 24.57
N ILE A 123 8.41 2.50 24.50
CA ILE A 123 9.82 2.60 24.12
C ILE A 123 10.60 2.92 25.38
N ILE A 124 11.46 1.99 25.78
CA ILE A 124 12.32 2.12 26.96
C ILE A 124 13.73 2.48 26.48
N PRO A 125 14.31 3.61 26.91
CA PRO A 125 15.66 3.99 26.50
C PRO A 125 16.67 2.93 26.97
N GLY A 126 17.64 2.62 26.11
CA GLY A 126 18.69 1.64 26.42
C GLY A 126 18.26 0.16 26.39
N ALA A 127 16.97 -0.16 26.23
CA ALA A 127 16.49 -1.54 26.21
C ALA A 127 16.78 -2.29 24.89
N THR A 128 17.10 -1.56 23.82
CA THR A 128 17.43 -2.13 22.50
C THR A 128 18.86 -1.73 22.16
N GLY A 129 19.79 -2.69 22.14
CA GLY A 129 21.13 -2.47 21.58
C GLY A 129 21.04 -2.19 20.07
N GLU A 130 22.06 -1.52 19.51
CA GLU A 130 22.12 -1.14 18.08
C GLU A 130 21.93 -2.32 17.11
N ASP A 131 22.10 -3.56 17.56
CA ASP A 131 21.97 -4.79 16.75
C ASP A 131 20.84 -5.74 17.22
N GLY A 132 19.86 -5.27 17.99
CA GLY A 132 18.74 -6.12 18.44
C GLY A 132 19.10 -7.18 19.48
N LEU A 133 20.34 -7.15 20.00
CA LEU A 133 20.72 -7.84 21.23
C LEU A 133 20.15 -7.05 22.41
N ALA A 134 19.39 -7.74 23.26
CA ALA A 134 18.89 -7.20 24.51
C ALA A 134 20.08 -6.69 25.32
N ALA A 135 20.01 -5.44 25.79
CA ALA A 135 21.06 -4.89 26.64
C ALA A 135 21.25 -5.80 27.87
N GLU A 136 22.45 -6.34 28.03
CA GLU A 136 22.81 -7.31 29.07
C GLU A 136 22.72 -6.75 30.51
N TYR A 137 22.28 -5.50 30.67
CA TYR A 137 22.19 -4.77 31.93
C TYR A 137 20.83 -4.08 32.14
N LEU A 138 19.73 -4.68 31.67
CA LEU A 138 18.42 -4.31 32.23
C LEU A 138 18.25 -5.02 33.57
N GLU A 139 18.52 -4.31 34.67
CA GLU A 139 17.92 -4.67 35.95
C GLU A 139 16.41 -4.82 35.74
N SER A 140 15.81 -5.88 36.28
CA SER A 140 14.40 -6.19 36.04
C SER A 140 13.50 -5.06 36.55
N GLY A 141 13.04 -4.21 35.66
CA GLY A 141 12.10 -3.12 35.94
C GLY A 141 10.71 -3.40 35.36
N CYS A 142 9.66 -2.90 36.00
CA CYS A 142 8.30 -2.96 35.47
C CYS A 142 7.94 -1.64 34.78
N VAL A 143 7.23 -1.74 33.64
CA VAL A 143 6.55 -0.60 33.02
C VAL A 143 5.06 -0.74 33.21
N GLY A 144 4.44 0.27 33.82
CA GLY A 144 2.99 0.36 33.98
C GLY A 144 2.37 1.13 32.83
N LEU A 145 1.29 0.60 32.25
CA LEU A 145 0.45 1.31 31.30
C LEU A 145 -0.95 1.44 31.87
N LEU A 146 -1.40 2.68 32.07
CA LEU A 146 -2.74 3.00 32.51
C LEU A 146 -3.56 3.55 31.34
N ILE A 147 -4.71 2.92 31.08
CA ILE A 147 -5.69 3.37 30.08
C ILE A 147 -6.97 3.71 30.83
N GLU A 148 -7.21 5.01 31.00
CA GLU A 148 -8.39 5.51 31.70
C GLU A 148 -9.51 5.79 30.71
N HIS A 149 -10.67 5.17 30.94
CA HIS A 149 -11.91 5.55 30.26
C HIS A 149 -12.65 6.60 31.09
N ARG A 150 -12.69 7.83 30.58
CA ARG A 150 -13.40 8.95 31.18
C ARG A 150 -14.79 9.06 30.55
N ARG A 151 -15.80 9.25 31.40
CA ARG A 151 -17.10 9.72 30.93
C ARG A 151 -16.87 11.12 30.38
N GLY A 152 -16.95 11.25 29.05
CA GLY A 152 -16.68 12.54 28.42
C GLY A 152 -17.60 13.59 29.01
N THR A 153 -17.04 14.75 29.34
CA THR A 153 -17.84 15.93 29.63
C THR A 153 -18.73 16.15 28.41
N VAL A 154 -20.04 15.95 28.55
CA VAL A 154 -21.01 16.53 27.61
C VAL A 154 -21.05 18.03 27.90
N GLY A 155 -19.93 18.70 27.67
CA GLY A 155 -19.82 20.15 27.64
C GLY A 155 -20.08 20.57 26.21
N GLY A 156 -21.34 20.56 25.80
CA GLY A 156 -21.74 21.26 24.58
C GLY A 156 -21.40 22.74 24.73
N PHE A 157 -20.88 23.36 23.68
CA PHE A 157 -20.99 24.80 23.53
C PHE A 157 -22.47 25.12 23.33
N GLY A 158 -23.11 25.51 24.43
CA GLY A 158 -24.46 26.02 24.50
C GLY A 158 -24.48 27.24 25.41
N GLN A 159 -23.74 28.27 25.02
CA GLN A 159 -24.15 29.68 25.05
C GLN A 159 -23.68 30.32 23.74
#